data_AF-A0A1F5HXD4-F1
#
_entry.id   AF-A0A1F5HXD4-F1
#
_cell.length_a   1.000
_cell.length_b   1.000
_cell.length_c   1.000
_cell.angle_alpha   90.00
_cell.angle_beta   90.00
_cell.angle_gamma   90.00
#
_symmetry.space_group_name_H-M   'P 1'
#
loop_
_entity.id
_entity.type
_entity.pdbx_description
1 polymer ?
#
loop_
_entity_poly.entity_id
_entity_poly.type
_entity_poly.pdbx_seq_one_letter_code
_entity_poly.pdbx_strand_id
1 'polypeptide(L)' 'MASQETVCIRCGKIRIFARRWKEKTEKGSVIIHEETVCPDPDCQKIVEAKFEEMRKKRELLKR' A
#
# COMPACT_ATOMS: atom_id res chain seq x y z
N MET A 1 16.90 6.35 12.25
CA MET A 1 15.61 5.70 11.93
C MET A 1 15.60 5.49 10.42
N ALA A 2 15.77 4.27 9.93
CA ALA A 2 15.83 4.03 8.49
C ALA A 2 14.40 4.02 7.93
N SER A 3 13.97 5.12 7.32
CA SER A 3 12.88 5.07 6.35
C SER A 3 13.39 4.23 5.18
N GLN A 4 12.87 3.02 5.01
CA GLN A 4 13.23 2.18 3.87
C GLN A 4 12.66 2.83 2.60
N GLU A 5 13.48 3.65 1.95
CA GLU A 5 13.18 4.23 0.65
C GLU A 5 13.11 3.09 -0.37
N THR A 6 11.90 2.80 -0.83
CA THR A 6 11.67 1.72 -1.80
C THR A 6 11.53 2.33 -3.18
N VAL A 7 12.16 1.69 -4.17
CA VAL A 7 12.06 2.11 -5.56
C VAL A 7 10.79 1.53 -6.17
N CYS A 8 10.05 2.34 -6.91
CA CYS A 8 8.89 1.89 -7.65
C CYS A 8 9.33 1.00 -8.82
N ILE A 9 9.00 -0.29 -8.77
CA ILE A 9 9.31 -1.27 -9.83
C ILE A 9 8.69 -0.94 -11.21
N ARG A 10 7.76 0.02 -11.28
CA ARG A 10 7.06 0.40 -12.51
C ARG A 10 7.71 1.56 -13.23
N CYS A 11 8.10 2.61 -12.49
CA CYS A 11 8.60 3.86 -13.05
C CYS A 11 10.01 4.22 -12.57
N GLY A 12 10.62 3.42 -11.68
CA GLY A 12 11.97 3.64 -11.15
C GLY A 12 12.10 4.78 -10.14
N LYS A 13 11.03 5.53 -9.85
CA LYS A 13 11.04 6.64 -8.89
C LYS A 13 10.99 6.14 -7.44
N ILE A 14 11.62 6.89 -6.53
CA ILE A 14 11.58 6.60 -5.09
C ILE A 14 10.16 6.83 -4.56
N ARG A 15 9.61 5.86 -3.83
CA ARG A 15 8.30 5.98 -3.19
C ARG A 15 8.37 6.94 -2.01
N ILE A 16 7.31 7.68 -1.80
CA ILE A 16 7.17 8.64 -0.71
C ILE A 16 6.29 8.07 0.40
N PHE A 17 6.57 8.47 1.64
CA PHE A 17 5.74 8.10 2.79
C PHE A 17 4.34 8.71 2.66
N ALA A 18 3.30 7.89 2.85
CA ALA A 18 1.92 8.35 2.87
C ALA A 18 1.38 8.43 4.29
N ARG A 19 1.41 7.31 5.03
CA ARG A 19 0.92 7.25 6.42
C ARG A 19 1.46 6.05 7.16
N ARG A 20 1.41 6.11 8.49
CA ARG A 20 1.72 5.01 9.41
C ARG A 20 0.63 4.92 10.47
N TRP A 21 0.13 3.73 10.73
CA TRP A 21 -0.88 3.50 11.78
C TRP A 21 -0.59 2.22 12.56
N LYS A 22 -1.17 2.11 13.74
CA LYS A 22 -1.09 0.92 14.59
C LYS A 22 -2.43 0.21 14.54
N GLU A 23 -2.40 -1.08 14.28
CA GLU A 23 -3.57 -1.94 14.31
C GLU A 23 -3.40 -2.95 15.44
N LYS A 24 -4.36 -2.99 16.36
CA LYS A 24 -4.36 -4.00 17.43
C LYS A 24 -5.14 -5.20 16.95
N THR A 25 -4.47 -6.33 16.84
CA THR A 25 -5.11 -7.60 16.49
C THR A 25 -6.00 -8.09 17.63
N GLU A 26 -6.99 -8.92 17.31
CA GLU A 26 -7.89 -9.55 18.29
C GLU A 26 -7.12 -10.35 19.35
N LYS A 27 -5.95 -10.90 18.99
CA LYS A 27 -5.07 -11.66 19.89
C LYS A 27 -4.17 -10.78 20.77
N GLY A 28 -4.32 -9.45 20.70
CA GLY A 28 -3.62 -8.49 21.55
C GLY A 28 -2.29 -7.96 21.00
N SER A 29 -1.76 -8.53 19.92
CA SER A 29 -0.54 -8.03 19.26
C SER A 29 -0.80 -6.71 18.53
N VAL A 30 0.18 -5.80 18.53
CA VAL A 30 0.12 -4.52 17.82
C VAL A 30 0.94 -4.64 16.52
N ILE A 31 0.27 -4.47 15.39
CA ILE A 31 0.90 -4.39 14.07
C ILE A 31 1.13 -2.92 13.74
N ILE A 32 2.33 -2.58 13.30
CA ILE A 32 2.66 -1.24 12.80
C ILE A 32 2.63 -1.30 11.28
N HIS A 33 1.66 -0.63 10.68
CA HIS A 33 1.52 -0.52 9.25
C HIS A 33 2.17 0.76 8.77
N GLU A 34 2.91 0.67 7.67
CA GLU A 34 3.47 1.80 6.94
C GLU A 34 3.05 1.70 5.49
N GLU A 35 2.51 2.80 4.96
CA GLU A 35 2.07 2.92 3.58
C GLU A 35 2.94 3.94 2.86
N THR A 36 3.41 3.55 1.68
CA THR A 36 4.19 4.37 0.77
C THR A 36 3.52 4.41 -0.59
N VAL A 37 3.62 5.55 -1.28
CA VAL A 37 2.97 5.78 -2.58
C VAL A 37 3.99 6.20 -3.63
N CYS A 38 3.66 5.95 -4.90
CA CYS A 38 4.47 6.42 -6.01
C CYS A 38 4.25 7.93 -6.19
N PRO A 39 5.30 8.77 -6.29
CA PRO A 39 5.15 10.22 -6.49
C PRO A 39 4.66 10.58 -7.89
N ASP A 40 4.72 9.64 -8.84
CA ASP A 40 4.20 9.81 -10.19
C ASP A 40 2.70 9.50 -10.22
N PRO A 41 1.83 10.49 -10.50
CA PRO A 41 0.38 10.34 -10.42
C PRO A 41 -0.15 9.38 -11.48
N ASP A 42 0.45 9.32 -12.67
CA ASP A 42 -0.01 8.41 -13.71
C ASP A 42 0.39 6.98 -13.40
N CYS A 43 1.60 6.79 -12.85
CA CYS A 43 2.00 5.48 -12.32
C CYS A 43 1.11 5.03 -11.15
N GLN A 44 0.77 5.95 -10.23
CA GLN A 44 -0.03 5.69 -9.05
C GLN A 44 -1.47 5.28 -9.42
N LYS A 45 -2.11 5.98 -10.36
CA LYS A 45 -3.46 5.63 -10.86
C LYS A 45 -3.55 4.17 -11.33
N ILE A 46 -2.52 3.66 -12.02
CA ILE A 46 -2.54 2.28 -12.50
C ILE A 46 -2.38 1.27 -11.36
N VAL A 47 -1.66 1.63 -10.29
CA VAL A 47 -1.57 0.78 -9.09
C VAL A 47 -2.92 0.75 -8.38
N GLU A 48 -3.55 1.90 -8.21
CA GLU A 48 -4.87 2.04 -7.57
C GLU A 48 -5.97 1.28 -8.34
N ALA A 49 -6.00 1.40 -9.67
CA ALA A 49 -6.93 0.65 -10.51
C ALA A 49 -6.79 -0.87 -10.31
N LYS A 50 -5.55 -1.39 -10.23
CA LYS A 50 -5.29 -2.80 -9.96
C LYS A 50 -5.69 -3.21 -8.54
N PHE A 51 -5.44 -2.35 -7.55
CA PHE A 51 -5.84 -2.60 -6.16
C PHE A 51 -7.37 -2.66 -6.02
N GLU A 52 -8.07 -1.78 -6.72
CA GLU A 52 -9.53 -1.77 -6.76
C GLU A 52 -10.09 -3.01 -7.44
N GLU A 53 -9.52 -3.43 -8.57
CA GLU A 53 -9.89 -4.68 -9.24
C GLU A 53 -9.69 -5.90 -8.32
N MET A 54 -8.54 -5.98 -7.63
CA MET A 54 -8.27 -7.05 -6.68
C MET A 54 -9.21 -7.03 -5.48
N ARG A 55 -9.58 -5.84 -4.98
CA ARG A 55 -10.56 -5.68 -3.90
C ARG A 55 -11.92 -6.22 -4.32
N LYS A 56 -12.42 -5.79 -5.49
CA LYS A 56 -13.69 -6.29 -6.05
C LYS A 56 -13.68 -7.80 -6.24
N LYS A 57 -12.60 -8.37 -6.77
CA LYS A 57 -12.44 -9.84 -6.89
C LYS A 57 -12.51 -10.54 -5.54
N ARG A 58 -11.84 -10.01 -4.50
CA ARG A 58 -11.90 -10.56 -3.15
C ARG A 58 -13.29 -10.47 -2.52
N GLU A 59 -14.04 -9.41 -2.78
CA GLU A 59 -15.42 -9.26 -2.30
C GLU A 59 -16.37 -10.25 -2.95
N LEU A 60 -16.22 -10.48 -4.26
CA LEU A 60 -17.01 -11.48 -4.98
C LEU A 60 -16.73 -12.91 -4.51
N LEU A 61 -15.48 -13.22 -4.14
CA LEU A 61 -15.08 -14.53 -3.61
C LEU A 61 -15.48 -14.76 -2.14
N LYS A 62 -15.91 -13.72 -1.43
CA LYS A 62 -16.40 -13.83 -0.03
C LYS A 62 -17.90 -14.13 0.05
N ARG A 63 -18.58 -14.35 -1.08
CA ARG A 63 -19.97 -14.85 -1.17
C ARG A 63 -19.99 -16.37 -1.20
#